data_AF-A0A971G0A2-F1
#
_entry.id   AF-A0A971G0A2-F1
#
_cell.length_a   1.000
_cell.length_b   1.000
_cell.length_c   1.000
_cell.angle_alpha   90.00
_cell.angle_beta   90.00
_cell.angle_gamma   90.00
#
_symmetry.space_group_name_H-M   'P 1'
#
loop_
_entity.id
_entity.type
_entity.pdbx_description
1 polymer ?
#
loop_
_entity_poly.entity_id
_entity_poly.type
_entity_poly.pdbx_seq_one_letter_code
_entity_poly.pdbx_strand_id
1 'polypeptide(L)'
;MQLSDRTRAVGLALCAWTLITWVTRVPLAWRDDELETAEKVLATVPVVLFVALAAVAGATTIARRTVAGGALMALAGWSAAYWAVRVPMIAVNDHPAAFIVVHAVLGGVAVGLAGLTLRGLLADRSRAGVAAG
;
A
#
# COMPACT_ATOMS: atom_id res chain seq x y z
N MET A 1 -17.21 -2.38 12.34
CA MET A 1 -16.05 -2.57 13.24
C MET A 1 -15.53 -1.20 13.65
N GLN A 2 -15.47 -0.90 14.95
CA GLN A 2 -14.81 0.31 15.42
C GLN A 2 -13.30 0.05 15.47
N LEU A 3 -12.53 0.89 14.79
CA LEU A 3 -11.07 0.80 14.76
C LEU A 3 -10.48 1.52 15.97
N SER A 4 -9.49 0.93 16.61
CA SER A 4 -8.72 1.64 17.64
C SER A 4 -7.96 2.84 17.03
N ASP A 5 -7.66 3.86 17.84
CA ASP A 5 -6.92 5.03 17.33
C ASP A 5 -5.53 4.67 16.82
N ARG A 6 -4.87 3.66 17.41
CA ARG A 6 -3.62 3.12 16.90
C ARG A 6 -3.79 2.47 15.53
N THR A 7 -4.80 1.62 15.35
CA THR A 7 -5.10 1.00 14.05
C THR A 7 -5.37 2.06 12.99
N ARG A 8 -6.14 3.10 13.34
CA ARG A 8 -6.41 4.24 12.44
C ARG A 8 -5.14 4.98 12.07
N ALA A 9 -4.30 5.34 13.04
CA ALA A 9 -3.07 6.08 12.79
C ALA A 9 -2.11 5.32 11.87
N VAL A 10 -1.89 4.03 12.13
CA VAL A 10 -1.05 3.18 11.29
C VAL A 10 -1.65 2.98 9.89
N GLY A 11 -2.97 2.77 9.80
CA GLY A 11 -3.66 2.64 8.52
C GLY A 11 -3.57 3.92 7.68
N LEU A 12 -3.69 5.09 8.31
CA LEU A 12 -3.50 6.37 7.64
C LEU A 12 -2.04 6.59 7.22
N ALA A 13 -1.07 6.15 8.01
CA ALA A 13 0.33 6.18 7.63
C ALA A 13 0.59 5.31 6.38
N LEU A 14 -0.02 4.12 6.30
CA LEU A 14 0.02 3.28 5.10
C LEU A 14 -0.58 3.98 3.87
N CYS A 15 -1.75 4.62 4.03
CA CYS A 15 -2.38 5.38 2.94
C CYS A 15 -1.48 6.53 2.47
N ALA A 16 -0.95 7.32 3.40
CA ALA A 16 -0.07 8.45 3.09
C ALA A 16 1.22 8.01 2.39
N TRP A 17 1.87 6.97 2.92
CA TRP A 17 3.05 6.37 2.30
C TRP A 17 2.76 5.94 0.86
N THR A 18 1.66 5.21 0.66
CA THR A 18 1.24 4.72 -0.66
C THR A 18 1.05 5.89 -1.63
N LEU A 19 0.33 6.94 -1.24
CA LEU A 19 0.10 8.09 -2.12
C LEU A 19 1.40 8.80 -2.50
N ILE A 20 2.30 9.01 -1.54
CA ILE A 20 3.59 9.65 -1.78
C ILE A 20 4.45 8.82 -2.75
N THR A 21 4.49 7.50 -2.59
CA THR A 21 5.33 6.62 -3.44
C THR A 21 4.77 6.41 -4.84
N TRP A 22 3.44 6.45 -5.01
CA TRP A 22 2.80 6.05 -6.25
C TRP A 22 2.36 7.23 -7.13
N VAL A 23 2.01 8.39 -6.56
CA VAL A 23 1.59 9.55 -7.38
C VAL A 23 2.74 10.09 -8.24
N THR A 24 3.97 10.01 -7.74
CA THR A 24 5.17 10.47 -8.47
C THR A 24 5.59 9.51 -9.58
N ARG A 25 5.12 8.25 -9.59
CA ARG A 25 5.53 7.22 -10.55
C ARG A 25 5.04 7.46 -11.98
N VAL A 26 3.84 8.01 -12.16
CA VAL A 26 3.29 8.24 -13.51
C VAL A 26 4.09 9.29 -14.28
N PRO A 27 4.34 10.49 -13.74
CA PRO A 27 5.21 11.46 -14.41
C PRO A 27 6.61 10.92 -14.72
N LEU A 28 7.16 10.07 -13.85
CA LEU A 28 8.48 9.46 -14.08
C LEU A 28 8.45 8.47 -15.25
N ALA A 29 7.51 7.54 -15.27
CA ALA A 29 7.42 6.54 -16.35
C ALA A 29 7.09 7.16 -17.71
N TRP A 30 6.29 8.23 -17.75
CA TRP A 30 5.88 8.84 -19.01
C TRP A 30 6.94 9.78 -19.61
N ARG A 31 7.88 10.27 -18.78
CA ARG A 31 9.05 11.07 -19.22
C ARG A 31 10.26 10.23 -19.60
N ASP A 32 10.16 8.92 -19.42
CA ASP A 32 11.23 7.99 -19.79
C ASP A 32 11.13 7.70 -21.29
N ASP A 33 12.08 8.21 -22.07
CA ASP A 33 12.10 8.04 -23.52
C ASP A 33 12.60 6.64 -23.93
N GLU A 34 13.12 5.84 -23.00
CA GLU A 34 13.57 4.46 -23.24
C GLU A 34 12.41 3.46 -23.22
N LEU A 35 11.27 3.82 -22.61
CA LEU A 35 10.10 2.95 -22.51
C LEU A 35 9.18 3.09 -23.71
N GLU A 36 8.74 1.96 -24.27
CA GLU A 36 7.66 1.95 -25.25
C GLU A 36 6.32 2.35 -24.61
N THR A 37 5.39 2.87 -25.42
CA THR A 37 4.04 3.27 -24.95
C THR A 37 3.33 2.12 -24.23
N ALA A 38 3.48 0.88 -24.71
CA ALA A 38 2.87 -0.29 -24.07
C ALA A 38 3.43 -0.53 -22.65
N GLU A 39 4.74 -0.36 -22.46
CA GLU A 39 5.40 -0.52 -21.16
C GLU A 39 5.00 0.60 -20.19
N LYS A 40 4.86 1.83 -20.68
CA LYS A 40 4.33 2.98 -19.92
C LYS A 40 2.91 2.71 -19.42
N VAL A 41 2.06 2.13 -20.26
CA VAL A 41 0.70 1.73 -19.88
C VAL A 41 0.72 0.66 -18.81
N LEU A 42 1.51 -0.41 -19.00
CA LEU A 42 1.64 -1.49 -18.00
C LEU A 42 2.19 -0.98 -16.66
N ALA A 43 3.11 -0.02 -16.67
CA ALA A 43 3.64 0.63 -15.47
C ALA A 43 2.59 1.49 -14.74
N THR A 44 1.57 1.98 -15.46
CA THR A 44 0.52 2.85 -14.90
C THR A 44 -0.57 2.06 -14.16
N VAL A 45 -0.84 0.81 -14.56
CA VAL A 45 -1.85 -0.06 -13.94
C VAL A 45 -1.70 -0.19 -12.42
N PRO A 46 -0.52 -0.57 -11.86
CA PRO A 46 -0.37 -0.66 -10.41
C PRO A 46 -0.54 0.70 -9.73
N VAL A 47 -0.13 1.80 -10.36
CA VAL A 47 -0.29 3.15 -9.80
C VAL A 47 -1.75 3.46 -9.56
N VAL A 48 -2.60 3.27 -10.58
CA VAL A 48 -4.03 3.56 -10.48
C VAL A 48 -4.67 2.75 -9.36
N LEU A 49 -4.35 1.46 -9.27
CA LEU A 49 -4.90 0.58 -8.25
C LEU A 49 -4.45 0.99 -6.84
N PHE A 50 -3.17 1.26 -6.63
CA PHE A 50 -2.65 1.69 -5.33
C PHE A 50 -3.23 3.03 -4.89
N VAL A 51 -3.30 4.00 -5.80
CA VAL A 51 -3.87 5.33 -5.50
C VAL A 51 -5.36 5.21 -5.18
N ALA A 52 -6.12 4.43 -5.95
CA ALA A 52 -7.55 4.22 -5.69
C ALA A 52 -7.79 3.56 -4.32
N LEU A 53 -7.05 2.48 -4.01
CA LEU A 53 -7.17 1.79 -2.72
C LEU A 53 -6.77 2.71 -1.56
N ALA A 54 -5.68 3.46 -1.68
CA ALA A 54 -5.23 4.39 -0.65
C ALA A 54 -6.21 5.55 -0.42
N ALA A 55 -6.77 6.10 -1.50
CA ALA A 55 -7.77 7.17 -1.41
C ALA A 55 -9.04 6.66 -0.71
N VAL A 56 -9.58 5.51 -1.13
CA VAL A 56 -10.78 4.92 -0.52
C VAL A 56 -10.54 4.55 0.95
N ALA A 57 -9.44 3.87 1.26
CA ALA A 57 -9.11 3.48 2.63
C ALA A 57 -8.86 4.69 3.53
N GLY A 58 -8.14 5.70 3.04
CA GLY A 58 -7.89 6.95 3.76
C GLY A 58 -9.18 7.72 4.03
N ALA A 59 -9.99 7.97 3.00
CA ALA A 59 -11.24 8.72 3.11
C ALA A 59 -12.23 8.04 4.07
N THR A 60 -12.42 6.73 3.94
CA THR A 60 -13.32 5.97 4.83
C THR A 60 -12.82 5.94 6.29
N THR A 61 -11.51 5.90 6.51
CA THR A 61 -10.89 5.95 7.85
C THR A 61 -11.03 7.33 8.51
N ILE A 62 -10.82 8.41 7.74
CA ILE A 62 -11.01 9.79 8.21
C ILE A 62 -12.48 10.05 8.54
N ALA A 63 -13.39 9.65 7.66
CA ALA A 63 -14.82 9.78 7.85
C ALA A 63 -15.42 8.76 8.85
N ARG A 64 -14.57 7.95 9.53
CA ARG A 64 -14.94 6.94 10.53
C ARG A 64 -16.06 5.99 10.06
N ARG A 65 -16.04 5.62 8.77
CA ARG A 65 -17.05 4.73 8.17
C ARG A 65 -16.83 3.29 8.61
N THR A 66 -17.91 2.52 8.72
CA THR A 66 -17.88 1.09 9.11
C THR A 66 -17.06 0.22 8.16
N VAL A 67 -16.98 0.61 6.88
CA VAL A 67 -16.21 -0.08 5.82
C VAL A 67 -14.70 0.16 5.88
N ALA A 68 -14.22 1.10 6.71
CA ALA A 68 -12.81 1.49 6.76
C ALA A 68 -11.87 0.30 7.03
N GLY A 69 -12.27 -0.62 7.90
CA GLY A 69 -11.48 -1.81 8.19
C GLY A 69 -11.31 -2.74 6.99
N GLY A 70 -12.36 -2.89 6.17
CA GLY A 70 -12.29 -3.69 4.93
C GLY A 70 -11.40 -3.03 3.88
N ALA A 71 -11.51 -1.71 3.71
CA ALA A 71 -10.67 -0.96 2.78
C ALA A 71 -9.19 -0.97 3.17
N LEU A 72 -8.87 -0.79 4.47
CA LEU A 72 -7.50 -0.90 4.99
C LEU A 72 -6.94 -2.31 4.82
N MET A 73 -7.75 -3.35 5.05
CA MET A 73 -7.34 -4.74 4.83
C MET A 73 -7.01 -5.01 3.36
N ALA A 74 -7.83 -4.51 2.44
CA ALA A 74 -7.58 -4.65 1.00
C ALA A 74 -6.28 -3.94 0.59
N LEU A 75 -6.08 -2.69 1.01
CA LEU A 75 -4.84 -1.95 0.73
C LEU A 75 -3.61 -2.65 1.32
N ALA A 76 -3.69 -3.07 2.60
CA ALA A 76 -2.57 -3.72 3.27
C ALA A 76 -2.21 -5.07 2.64
N GLY A 77 -3.22 -5.91 2.35
CA GLY A 77 -3.03 -7.19 1.68
C GLY A 77 -2.42 -7.03 0.28
N TRP A 78 -2.97 -6.11 -0.52
CA TRP A 78 -2.44 -5.81 -1.85
C TRP A 78 -1.00 -5.29 -1.80
N SER A 79 -0.71 -4.36 -0.90
CA SER A 79 0.63 -3.80 -0.73
C SER A 79 1.65 -4.87 -0.36
N ALA A 80 1.33 -5.73 0.60
CA ALA A 80 2.20 -6.83 1.00
C ALA A 80 2.46 -7.81 -0.16
N ALA A 81 1.40 -8.23 -0.87
CA ALA A 81 1.52 -9.15 -1.98
C ALA A 81 2.35 -8.58 -3.15
N TYR A 82 2.08 -7.33 -3.53
CA TYR A 82 2.80 -6.66 -4.61
C TYR A 82 4.30 -6.57 -4.33
N TRP A 83 4.67 -6.10 -3.13
CA TRP A 83 6.08 -5.91 -2.79
C TRP A 83 6.82 -7.23 -2.54
N ALA A 84 6.13 -8.26 -2.06
CA ALA A 84 6.71 -9.61 -1.93
C ALA A 84 7.17 -10.18 -3.28
N VAL A 85 6.49 -9.82 -4.38
CA VAL A 85 6.90 -10.21 -5.74
C VAL A 85 7.86 -9.19 -6.35
N ARG A 86 7.58 -7.89 -6.18
CA ARG A 86 8.29 -6.84 -6.91
C ARG A 86 9.72 -6.63 -6.42
N VAL A 87 9.99 -6.72 -5.11
CA VAL A 87 11.35 -6.53 -4.59
C VAL A 87 12.30 -7.62 -5.12
N PRO A 88 11.97 -8.93 -5.07
CA PRO A 88 12.80 -9.96 -5.68
C PRO A 88 13.02 -9.76 -7.18
N MET A 89 11.98 -9.43 -7.94
CA MET A 89 12.14 -9.17 -9.38
C MET A 89 13.11 -8.01 -9.67
N ILE A 90 13.06 -6.94 -8.87
CA ILE A 90 14.01 -5.82 -8.99
C ILE A 90 15.43 -6.27 -8.65
N ALA A 91 15.59 -7.13 -7.65
CA ALA A 91 16.92 -7.60 -7.24
C ALA A 91 17.60 -8.49 -8.30
N VAL A 92 16.84 -9.17 -9.15
CA VAL A 92 17.37 -10.11 -10.16
C VAL A 92 17.50 -9.53 -11.58
N ASN A 93 16.96 -8.35 -11.86
CA ASN A 93 16.89 -7.79 -13.23
C ASN A 93 18.00 -6.77 -13.56
N ASP A 94 19.26 -7.06 -13.24
CA ASP A 94 20.45 -6.25 -13.61
C ASP A 94 20.35 -4.72 -13.36
N HIS A 95 19.59 -4.32 -12.35
CA HIS A 95 19.44 -2.91 -11.97
C HIS A 95 20.66 -2.41 -11.19
N PRO A 96 21.01 -1.11 -11.29
CA PRO A 96 22.05 -0.50 -10.46
C PRO A 96 21.77 -0.69 -8.96
N ALA A 97 22.80 -0.90 -8.15
CA ALA A 97 22.64 -1.17 -6.71
C ALA A 97 21.80 -0.10 -5.97
N ALA A 98 21.98 1.18 -6.30
CA ALA A 98 21.20 2.27 -5.74
C ALA A 98 19.69 2.14 -6.03
N PHE A 99 19.32 1.69 -7.23
CA PHE A 99 17.93 1.44 -7.62
C PHE A 99 17.31 0.32 -6.79
N ILE A 100 18.06 -0.77 -6.59
CA ILE A 100 17.63 -1.91 -5.77
C ILE A 100 17.40 -1.47 -4.32
N VAL A 101 18.37 -0.75 -3.73
CA VAL A 101 18.30 -0.28 -2.33
C VAL A 101 17.08 0.62 -2.10
N VAL A 102 16.84 1.60 -2.98
CA VAL A 102 15.68 2.50 -2.86
C VAL A 102 14.38 1.69 -2.86
N HIS A 103 14.21 0.77 -3.81
CA HIS A 103 12.99 -0.03 -3.89
C HIS A 103 12.82 -1.02 -2.74
N ALA A 104 13.91 -1.58 -2.23
CA ALA A 104 13.90 -2.44 -1.06
C ALA A 104 13.44 -1.66 0.19
N VAL A 105 13.94 -0.44 0.40
CA VAL A 105 13.50 0.43 1.52
C VAL A 105 12.03 0.82 1.34
N LEU A 106 11.63 1.27 0.15
CA LEU A 106 10.25 1.66 -0.13
C LEU A 106 9.25 0.52 0.11
N GLY A 107 9.57 -0.67 -0.40
CA GLY A 107 8.77 -1.87 -0.21
C GLY A 107 8.79 -2.35 1.24
N GLY A 108 9.94 -2.30 1.91
CA GLY A 108 10.08 -2.69 3.32
C GLY A 108 9.21 -1.85 4.25
N VAL A 109 9.20 -0.52 4.08
CA VAL A 109 8.31 0.38 4.84
C VAL A 109 6.84 0.06 4.54
N ALA A 110 6.49 -0.13 3.26
CA ALA A 110 5.11 -0.45 2.87
C ALA A 110 4.63 -1.78 3.48
N VAL A 111 5.46 -2.83 3.44
CA VAL A 111 5.17 -4.15 4.04
C VAL A 111 5.08 -4.06 5.57
N GLY A 112 5.97 -3.31 6.21
CA GLY A 112 5.93 -3.09 7.66
C GLY A 112 4.64 -2.40 8.10
N LEU A 113 4.24 -1.32 7.43
CA LEU A 113 2.98 -0.62 7.70
C LEU A 113 1.77 -1.50 7.41
N ALA A 114 1.80 -2.28 6.32
CA ALA A 114 0.75 -3.25 6.00
C ALA A 114 0.60 -4.31 7.10
N GLY A 115 1.71 -4.90 7.56
CA GLY A 115 1.71 -5.89 8.64
C GLY A 115 1.17 -5.34 9.96
N LEU A 116 1.58 -4.12 10.34
CA LEU A 116 1.05 -3.45 11.53
C LEU A 116 -0.45 -3.14 11.40
N THR A 117 -0.90 -2.72 10.22
CA THR A 117 -2.32 -2.47 9.93
C THR A 117 -3.14 -3.75 10.07
N LEU A 118 -2.71 -4.85 9.43
CA LEU A 118 -3.38 -6.15 9.51
C LEU A 118 -3.46 -6.67 10.94
N ARG A 119 -2.36 -6.57 11.70
CA ARG A 119 -2.35 -6.94 13.13
C ARG A 119 -3.36 -6.14 13.95
N GLY A 120 -3.44 -4.81 13.72
CA GLY A 120 -4.40 -3.95 14.40
C GLY A 120 -5.85 -4.32 14.06
N LEU A 121 -6.14 -4.57 12.79
CA LEU A 121 -7.47 -4.98 12.32
C LEU A 121 -7.93 -6.32 12.91
N LEU A 122 -7.03 -7.30 13.00
CA LEU A 122 -7.31 -8.59 13.62
C LEU A 122 -7.62 -8.43 15.12
N ALA A 123 -6.83 -7.64 15.84
CA ALA A 123 -7.06 -7.37 17.27
C ALA A 123 -8.40 -6.64 17.52
N ASP A 124 -8.76 -5.67 16.69
CA ASP A 124 -10.04 -4.96 16.76
C ASP A 124 -11.22 -5.89 16.47
N ARG A 125 -11.07 -6.83 15.53
CA ARG A 125 -12.08 -7.85 15.22
C ARG A 125 -12.30 -8.83 16.37
N SER A 126 -11.24 -9.33 17.00
CA SER A 126 -11.33 -10.23 18.16
C SER A 126 -12.04 -9.57 19.34
N ARG A 127 -11.75 -8.29 19.62
CA ARG A 127 -12.43 -7.51 20.68
C ARG A 127 -13.93 -7.36 20.43
N ALA A 128 -14.33 -7.12 19.18
CA ALA A 128 -15.73 -7.01 18.81
C ALA A 128 -16.48 -8.36 18.95
N GLY A 129 -15.81 -9.48 18.70
CA GLY A 129 -16.37 -10.82 18.90
C GLY A 129 -16.62 -11.17 20.37
N VAL A 130 -15.69 -10.81 21.26
CA VAL A 130 -15.83 -11.03 22.72
C VAL A 130 -16.98 -10.22 23.32
N ALA A 131 -17.20 -8.99 22.85
CA ALA A 131 -18.28 -8.15 23.37
C ALA A 131 -19.70 -8.59 22.93
N ALA A 132 -19.80 -9.50 21.96
CA ALA A 132 -21.06 -9.95 21.39
C ALA A 132 -21.53 -11.32 21.91
N GLY A 133 -20.71 -12.00 22.73
CA GLY A 133 -21.03 -13.28 23.37
C GLY A 133 -21.22 -13.12 24.87
#